data_AF-A0A357T449-F1
#
_entry.id   AF-A0A357T449-F1
#
_cell.length_a   1.000
_cell.length_b   1.000
_cell.length_c   1.000
_cell.angle_alpha   90.00
_cell.angle_beta   90.00
_cell.angle_gamma   90.00
#
_symmetry.space_group_name_H-M   'P 1'
#
loop_
_entity.id
_entity.type
_entity.pdbx_description
1 polymer ?
#
loop_
_entity_poly.entity_id
_entity_poly.type
_entity_poly.pdbx_seq_one_letter_code
_entity_poly.pdbx_strand_id
1 'polypeptide(L)' 'AKQEDIVLANVDVSELIGSETYLWVSNGPHSFTARVDAHTKAEDGSEHQLVFNPEKIHLFDKETEKAIP' A
#
# COMPACT_ATOMS: atom_id res chain seq x y z
N ALA A 1 0.66 -14.56 2.39
CA ALA A 1 0.57 -13.48 3.38
C ALA A 1 -0.06 -14.05 4.64
N LYS A 2 0.42 -13.69 5.83
CA LYS A 2 -0.33 -13.99 7.05
C LYS A 2 -1.46 -12.97 7.18
N GLN A 3 -2.50 -13.30 7.94
CA GLN A 3 -3.64 -12.40 8.12
C GLN A 3 -3.25 -11.06 8.78
N GLU A 4 -2.20 -11.08 9.61
CA GLU A 4 -1.64 -9.89 10.28
C GLU A 4 -0.96 -8.90 9.32
N ASP A 5 -0.58 -9.33 8.11
CA ASP A 5 0.11 -8.49 7.13
C ASP A 5 -0.87 -7.77 6.16
N ILE A 6 -2.17 -8.04 6.29
CA ILE A 6 -3.21 -7.57 5.36
C ILE A 6 -3.84 -6.27 5.85
N VAL A 7 -3.91 -5.28 4.97
CA VAL A 7 -4.65 -4.02 5.16
C VAL A 7 -5.70 -3.90 4.07
N LEU A 8 -6.94 -3.60 4.45
CA LEU A 8 -7.99 -3.19 3.52
C LEU A 8 -7.82 -1.70 3.21
N ALA A 9 -7.84 -1.32 1.93
CA ALA A 9 -7.76 0.08 1.51
C ALA A 9 -8.67 0.32 0.30
N ASN A 10 -9.23 1.53 0.18
CA ASN A 10 -9.96 1.94 -1.00
C ASN A 10 -8.96 2.32 -2.09
N VAL A 11 -9.19 1.88 -3.32
CA VAL A 11 -8.40 2.26 -4.49
C VAL A 11 -8.93 3.58 -5.02
N ASP A 12 -8.21 4.67 -4.75
CA ASP A 12 -8.58 5.99 -5.23
C ASP A 12 -8.31 6.12 -6.74
N VAL A 13 -7.16 5.62 -7.20
CA VAL A 13 -6.74 5.62 -8.61
C VAL A 13 -5.84 4.40 -8.90
N SER A 14 -6.10 3.71 -10.01
CA SER A 14 -5.27 2.66 -10.59
C SER A 14 -4.61 3.15 -11.90
N GLU A 15 -3.29 3.26 -11.91
CA GLU A 15 -2.52 3.72 -13.07
C GLU A 15 -1.62 2.61 -13.62
N LEU A 16 -1.98 2.06 -14.79
CA LEU A 16 -1.13 1.09 -15.50
C LEU A 16 0.04 1.82 -16.19
N ILE A 17 1.26 1.53 -15.75
CA ILE A 17 2.51 2.12 -16.27
C ILE A 17 3.39 1.01 -16.84
N GLY A 18 2.93 0.41 -17.94
CA GLY A 18 3.66 -0.65 -18.63
C GLY A 18 3.53 -2.01 -17.94
N SER A 19 4.60 -2.49 -17.31
CA SER A 19 4.62 -3.81 -16.62
C SER A 19 4.15 -3.75 -15.16
N GLU A 20 3.85 -2.57 -14.65
CA GLU A 20 3.45 -2.35 -13.27
C GLU A 20 2.21 -1.46 -13.23
N THR A 21 1.37 -1.66 -12.21
CA THR A 21 0.26 -0.77 -11.89
C THR A 21 0.56 -0.05 -10.58
N TYR A 22 0.40 1.26 -10.57
CA TYR A 22 0.45 2.07 -9.36
C TYR A 22 -0.97 2.21 -8.82
N LEU A 23 -1.18 1.77 -7.59
CA LEU A 23 -2.43 1.95 -6.86
C LEU A 23 -2.23 3.08 -5.86
N TRP A 24 -2.95 4.17 -6.07
CA TRP A 24 -3.14 5.21 -5.07
C TRP A 24 -4.29 4.78 -4.19
N VAL A 25 -4.03 4.59 -2.90
CA VAL A 25 -5.02 4.02 -1.99
C VAL A 25 -5.17 4.84 -0.71
N SER A 26 -6.36 4.74 -0.13
CA SER A 26 -6.70 5.39 1.13
C SER A 26 -7.23 4.39 2.17
N ASN A 27 -6.84 4.57 3.42
CA ASN A 27 -7.42 3.91 4.59
C ASN A 27 -7.68 4.97 5.66
N GLY A 28 -8.94 5.37 5.79
CA GLY A 28 -9.34 6.46 6.69
C GLY A 28 -8.63 7.77 6.32
N PRO A 29 -7.88 8.41 7.24
CA PRO A 29 -7.19 9.66 6.98
C PRO A 29 -5.82 9.48 6.30
N HIS A 30 -5.36 8.24 6.11
CA HIS A 30 -4.04 7.94 5.58
C HIS A 30 -4.13 7.51 4.12
N SER A 31 -3.21 7.99 3.29
CA SER A 31 -3.03 7.54 1.92
C SER A 31 -1.62 7.04 1.69
N PHE A 32 -1.48 6.07 0.80
CA PHE A 32 -0.20 5.50 0.41
C PHE A 32 -0.28 4.92 -1.01
N THR A 33 0.87 4.57 -1.56
CA THR A 33 0.98 4.05 -2.93
C THR A 33 1.50 2.62 -2.89
N ALA A 34 0.81 1.73 -3.60
CA ALA A 34 1.27 0.37 -3.83
C ALA A 34 1.67 0.19 -5.29
N ARG A 35 2.82 -0.44 -5.52
CA ARG A 35 3.28 -0.82 -6.86
C ARG A 35 3.09 -2.31 -7.01
N VAL A 36 2.24 -2.72 -7.95
CA VAL A 36 1.81 -4.11 -8.13
C VAL A 36 2.02 -4.57 -9.56
N ASP A 37 1.89 -5.87 -9.79
CA ASP A 37 1.91 -6.45 -11.14
C ASP A 37 0.78 -5.88 -12.01
N ALA A 38 1.07 -5.68 -13.30
CA ALA A 38 0.10 -5.14 -14.26
C ALA A 38 -1.21 -5.95 -14.39
N HIS A 39 -1.23 -7.23 -14.03
CA HIS A 39 -2.42 -8.10 -14.09
C HIS A 39 -3.29 -8.04 -12.82
N THR A 40 -3.08 -7.03 -11.96
CA THR A 40 -3.92 -6.80 -10.78
C THR A 40 -5.41 -6.67 -11.15
N LYS A 41 -6.29 -7.04 -10.20
CA LYS A 41 -7.75 -6.86 -10.29
C LYS A 41 -8.24 -5.70 -9.44
N ALA A 42 -7.34 -4.83 -8.99
CA ALA A 42 -7.69 -3.63 -8.25
C ALA A 42 -8.40 -2.64 -9.20
N GLU A 43 -9.57 -2.15 -8.79
CA GLU A 43 -10.42 -1.25 -9.58
C GLU A 43 -10.70 0.03 -8.80
N ASP A 44 -10.76 1.16 -9.50
CA ASP A 44 -11.05 2.47 -8.92
C ASP A 44 -12.37 2.46 -8.12
N GLY A 45 -12.35 3.07 -6.93
CA GLY A 45 -13.48 3.15 -6.01
C GLY A 45 -13.79 1.87 -5.23
N SER A 46 -13.09 0.76 -5.50
CA SER A 46 -13.29 -0.51 -4.80
C SER A 46 -12.34 -0.68 -3.61
N GLU A 47 -12.78 -1.44 -2.60
CA GLU A 47 -11.89 -1.88 -1.52
C GLU A 47 -11.04 -3.05 -1.98
N HIS A 48 -9.74 -3.00 -1.69
CA HIS A 48 -8.78 -4.02 -2.06
C HIS A 48 -7.91 -4.44 -0.87
N GLN A 49 -7.55 -5.72 -0.82
CA GLN A 49 -6.61 -6.24 0.18
C GLN A 49 -5.18 -6.01 -0.29
N LEU A 50 -4.41 -5.28 0.50
CA LEU A 50 -2.98 -5.06 0.29
C LEU A 50 -2.18 -5.80 1.36
N VAL A 51 -1.02 -6.32 0.97
CA VAL A 51 -0.11 -7.01 1.87
C VAL A 51 1.15 -6.17 2.02
N PHE A 52 1.46 -5.77 3.24
CA PHE A 52 2.76 -5.16 3.54
C PHE A 52 3.80 -6.26 3.71
N ASN A 53 5.04 -5.99 3.26
CA ASN A 53 6.15 -6.89 3.55
C ASN A 53 6.82 -6.43 4.86
N PRO A 54 6.66 -7.17 5.99
CA PRO A 54 7.20 -6.77 7.28
C PRO A 54 8.74 -6.71 7.30
N GLU A 55 9.42 -7.47 6.43
CA GLU A 55 10.88 -7.47 6.34
C GLU A 55 11.44 -6.17 5.73
N LYS A 56 10.57 -5.34 5.15
CA LYS A 56 10.94 -4.08 4.46
C LYS A 56 10.41 -2.83 5.16
N ILE A 57 9.80 -2.94 6.33
CA ILE A 57 9.29 -1.78 7.05
C ILE A 57 10.44 -1.04 7.74
N HIS A 58 10.25 0.27 7.87
CA HIS A 58 11.14 1.14 8.65
C HIS A 58 10.29 1.92 9.65
N LEU A 59 10.75 1.98 10.89
CA LEU A 59 10.10 2.74 11.96
C LEU A 59 10.92 3.98 12.26
N PHE A 60 10.22 5.07 12.57
CA PHE A 60 10.83 6.37 12.88
C PHE A 60 10.27 6.89 14.20
N ASP A 61 11.13 7.46 15.03
CA ASP A 61 10.73 8.11 16.27
C ASP A 61 9.94 9.39 15.96
N LYS A 62 8.80 9.59 16.63
CA LYS A 62 7.86 10.68 16.32
C LYS A 62 8.42 12.07 16.64
N GLU A 63 9.30 12.19 17.64
CA GLU A 63 9.82 13.48 18.08
C GLU A 63 11.11 13.87 17.35
N THR A 64 11.98 12.89 17.12
CA THR A 64 13.32 13.10 16.56
C THR A 64 13.41 12.78 15.07
N GLU A 65 12.39 12.12 14.51
CA GLU A 65 12.31 11.65 13.12
C GLU A 65 13.45 10.69 12.72
N LYS A 66 14.22 10.18 13.68
CA LYS A 66 15.31 9.24 13.44
C LYS A 66 14.77 7.83 13.22
N ALA A 67 15.42 7.11 12.32
CA ALA A 67 15.15 5.69 12.12
C ALA A 67 15.44 4.90 13.41
N ILE A 68 14.53 4.00 13.78
CA ILE A 68 14.69 3.05 14.86
C ILE A 68 15.37 1.80 14.27
N PRO A 69 16.54 1.39 14.78
CA PRO A 69 17.28 0.23 14.27
C PRO A 69 16.64 -1.10 14.65
#